data_AF-A0A1H1SN68-F1
#
_entry.id   AF-A0A1H1SN68-F1
#
_cell.length_a   1.000
_cell.length_b   1.000
_cell.length_c   1.000
_cell.angle_alpha   90.00
_cell.angle_beta   90.00
_cell.angle_gamma   90.00
#
_symmetry.space_group_name_H-M   'P 1'
#
loop_
_entity.id
_entity.type
_entity.pdbx_description
1 polymer ?
#
loop_
_entity_poly.entity_id
_entity_poly.type
_entity_poly.pdbx_seq_one_letter_code
_entity_poly.pdbx_strand_id
1 'polypeptide(L)'
;MNIESILEGVRESNLFIQLGAVFLLSLVPFLEGYVAASIGILIGFPAVPTIIAASVGNWLSVMAVVVLYEKMRRRRKAKPESRRSGKKMELARKLFNKYGVPGVALVGPLVFGHHIGAFISLVSGATKRYVALWMTIGILAWTVVIGILASVGVDLAGRFL
;
A
#
# COMPACT_ATOMS: atom_id res chain seq x y z
N MET A 1 1.13 12.22 -27.95
CA MET A 1 1.07 12.71 -26.56
C MET A 1 2.19 12.01 -25.80
N ASN A 2 3.15 12.76 -25.26
CA ASN A 2 4.34 12.22 -24.63
C ASN A 2 4.18 12.22 -23.11
N ILE A 3 4.89 11.34 -22.38
CA ILE A 3 4.77 11.23 -20.92
C ILE A 3 5.03 12.57 -20.22
N GLU A 4 6.03 13.33 -20.67
CA GLU A 4 6.37 14.63 -20.09
C GLU A 4 5.20 15.62 -20.19
N SER A 5 4.55 15.72 -21.36
CA SER A 5 3.38 16.59 -21.54
C SER A 5 2.20 16.21 -20.65
N ILE A 6 2.06 14.92 -20.29
CA ILE A 6 1.03 14.45 -19.36
C ILE A 6 1.40 14.85 -17.93
N LEU A 7 2.66 14.65 -17.54
CA LEU A 7 3.13 14.97 -16.19
C LEU A 7 3.06 16.47 -15.90
N GLU A 8 3.46 17.31 -16.85
CA GLU A 8 3.31 18.77 -16.74
C GLU A 8 1.83 19.17 -16.61
N GLY A 9 0.96 18.61 -17.47
CA GLY A 9 -0.48 18.88 -17.39
C GLY A 9 -1.10 18.48 -16.05
N VAL A 10 -0.69 17.36 -15.45
CA VAL A 10 -1.17 16.96 -14.12
C VAL A 10 -0.57 17.84 -13.02
N ARG A 11 0.70 18.24 -13.14
CA ARG A 11 1.35 19.14 -12.17
C ARG A 11 0.69 20.52 -12.12
N GLU A 12 0.31 21.07 -13.27
CA GLU A 12 -0.38 22.36 -13.35
C GLU A 12 -1.89 22.25 -13.07
N SER A 13 -2.42 21.03 -12.97
CA SER A 13 -3.84 20.81 -12.68
C SER A 13 -4.21 21.19 -11.24
N ASN A 14 -5.51 21.28 -10.98
CA ASN A 14 -6.00 21.57 -9.64
C ASN A 14 -5.65 20.43 -8.65
N LEU A 15 -5.64 20.78 -7.36
CA LEU A 15 -5.33 19.83 -6.30
C LEU A 15 -6.18 18.56 -6.35
N PHE A 16 -7.47 18.66 -6.70
CA PHE A 16 -8.37 17.51 -6.76
C PHE A 16 -7.95 16.46 -7.79
N ILE A 17 -7.47 16.88 -8.96
CA ILE A 17 -6.99 15.96 -10.00
C ILE A 17 -5.71 15.27 -9.54
N GLN A 18 -4.77 16.02 -8.95
CA GLN A 18 -3.53 15.47 -8.39
C GLN A 18 -3.83 14.40 -7.32
N LEU A 19 -4.68 14.73 -6.35
CA LEU A 19 -5.07 13.82 -5.28
C LEU A 19 -5.86 12.62 -5.81
N GLY A 20 -6.77 12.84 -6.76
CA GLY A 20 -7.51 11.79 -7.44
C GLY A 20 -6.59 10.82 -8.16
N ALA A 21 -5.57 11.32 -8.87
CA ALA A 21 -4.59 10.49 -9.56
C ALA A 21 -3.77 9.64 -8.58
N VAL A 22 -3.26 10.24 -7.50
CA VAL A 22 -2.51 9.51 -6.46
C VAL A 22 -3.38 8.47 -5.75
N PHE A 23 -4.62 8.83 -5.44
CA PHE A 23 -5.60 7.93 -4.83
C PHE A 23 -5.90 6.72 -5.73
N LEU A 24 -6.18 6.96 -7.00
CA LEU A 24 -6.45 5.91 -7.99
C LEU A 24 -5.23 5.03 -8.24
N LEU A 25 -4.05 5.63 -8.31
CA LEU A 25 -2.79 4.92 -8.42
C LEU A 25 -2.63 3.98 -7.21
N SER A 26 -2.80 4.51 -6.01
CA SER A 26 -2.66 3.73 -4.78
C SER A 26 -3.78 2.70 -4.54
N LEU A 27 -4.90 2.78 -5.26
CA LEU A 27 -5.95 1.76 -5.22
C LEU A 27 -5.57 0.47 -5.97
N VAL A 28 -4.54 0.51 -6.83
CA VAL A 28 -4.10 -0.66 -7.58
C VAL A 28 -3.44 -1.65 -6.62
N PRO A 29 -3.93 -2.91 -6.53
CA PRO A 29 -3.29 -3.91 -5.68
C PRO A 29 -1.81 -4.08 -6.03
N PHE A 30 -0.98 -4.28 -5.00
CA PHE A 30 0.49 -4.32 -5.10
C PHE A 30 1.17 -2.99 -5.41
N LEU A 31 0.42 -1.93 -5.72
CA LEU A 31 0.95 -0.57 -5.78
C LEU A 31 0.67 0.12 -4.44
N GLU A 32 1.64 0.01 -3.55
CA GLU A 32 1.48 0.43 -2.17
C GLU A 32 1.47 1.96 -2.04
N GLY A 33 0.76 2.46 -1.02
CA GLY A 33 0.56 3.89 -0.79
C GLY A 33 1.85 4.69 -0.65
N TYR A 34 2.89 4.11 -0.04
CA TYR A 34 4.19 4.77 0.05
C TYR A 34 4.82 5.01 -1.33
N VAL A 35 4.59 4.13 -2.31
CA VAL A 35 5.08 4.32 -3.69
C VAL A 35 4.32 5.45 -4.38
N ALA A 36 2.99 5.42 -4.29
CA ALA A 36 2.13 6.44 -4.89
C ALA A 36 2.39 7.83 -4.27
N ALA A 37 2.56 7.90 -2.95
CA ALA A 37 2.90 9.12 -2.24
C ALA A 37 4.26 9.68 -2.70
N SER A 38 5.31 8.85 -2.76
CA SER A 38 6.62 9.28 -3.25
C SER A 38 6.56 9.82 -4.67
N ILE A 39 5.86 9.12 -5.58
CA ILE A 39 5.74 9.57 -6.98
C ILE A 39 5.04 10.93 -7.06
N GLY A 40 3.91 11.10 -6.37
CA GLY A 40 3.19 12.38 -6.37
C GLY A 40 4.03 13.54 -5.83
N ILE A 41 4.77 13.31 -4.74
CA ILE A 41 5.64 14.32 -4.14
C ILE A 41 6.81 14.67 -5.06
N LEU A 42 7.43 13.67 -5.71
CA LEU A 42 8.52 13.89 -6.67
C LEU A 42 8.07 14.67 -7.92
N ILE A 43 6.80 14.52 -8.33
CA ILE A 43 6.20 15.33 -9.41
C ILE A 43 5.94 16.77 -8.96
N GLY A 44 5.95 17.03 -7.65
CA GLY A 44 5.74 18.36 -7.05
C GLY A 44 4.35 18.58 -6.46
N PHE A 45 3.59 17.52 -6.19
CA PHE A 45 2.31 17.66 -5.48
C PHE A 45 2.54 17.98 -4.00
N PRO A 46 1.61 18.69 -3.34
CA PRO A 46 1.75 19.03 -1.92
C PRO A 46 1.78 17.75 -1.06
N ALA A 47 2.79 17.65 -0.18
CA ALA A 47 3.11 16.42 0.51
C ALA A 47 1.99 15.89 1.42
N VAL A 48 1.47 16.73 2.32
CA VAL A 48 0.46 16.31 3.31
C VAL A 48 -0.80 15.72 2.65
N PRO A 49 -1.51 16.41 1.73
CA PRO A 49 -2.71 15.85 1.14
C PRO A 49 -2.40 14.65 0.22
N THR A 50 -1.23 14.62 -0.42
CA THR A 50 -0.76 13.47 -1.23
C THR A 50 -0.59 12.21 -0.38
N ILE A 51 0.06 12.33 0.80
CA ILE A 51 0.23 11.23 1.76
C ILE A 51 -1.14 10.70 2.23
N ILE A 52 -2.08 11.61 2.53
CA ILE A 52 -3.44 11.23 2.95
C ILE A 52 -4.15 10.49 1.82
N ALA A 53 -4.17 11.05 0.61
CA ALA A 53 -4.83 10.44 -0.55
C ALA A 53 -4.26 9.05 -0.86
N ALA A 54 -2.94 8.90 -0.87
CA ALA A 54 -2.28 7.61 -1.06
C ALA A 54 -2.61 6.61 0.06
N SER A 55 -2.58 7.05 1.32
CA SER A 55 -2.90 6.20 2.47
C SER A 55 -4.31 5.64 2.38
N VAL A 56 -5.30 6.48 2.03
CA VAL A 56 -6.70 6.07 1.90
C VAL A 56 -6.89 5.13 0.71
N GLY A 57 -6.26 5.42 -0.44
CA GLY A 57 -6.32 4.55 -1.62
C GLY A 57 -5.77 3.15 -1.33
N ASN A 58 -4.57 3.06 -0.75
CA ASN A 58 -3.97 1.77 -0.39
C ASN A 58 -4.81 1.03 0.64
N TRP A 59 -5.26 1.75 1.67
CA TRP A 59 -6.08 1.18 2.73
C TRP A 59 -7.36 0.56 2.17
N LEU A 60 -8.06 1.24 1.27
CA LEU A 60 -9.26 0.70 0.62
C LEU A 60 -8.95 -0.56 -0.20
N SER A 61 -7.87 -0.56 -0.98
CA SER A 61 -7.46 -1.76 -1.74
C SER A 61 -7.18 -2.95 -0.83
N VAL A 62 -6.43 -2.74 0.25
CA VAL A 62 -6.10 -3.82 1.21
C VAL A 62 -7.36 -4.28 1.96
N MET A 63 -8.24 -3.37 2.39
CA MET A 63 -9.50 -3.73 3.03
C MET A 63 -10.42 -4.51 2.08
N ALA A 64 -10.42 -4.19 0.78
CA ALA A 64 -11.14 -4.96 -0.22
C ALA A 64 -10.66 -6.41 -0.26
N VAL A 65 -9.33 -6.65 -0.23
CA VAL A 65 -8.77 -8.01 -0.13
C VAL A 65 -9.27 -8.73 1.13
N VAL A 66 -9.26 -8.05 2.28
CA VAL A 66 -9.71 -8.64 3.57
C VAL A 66 -11.17 -9.07 3.49
N VAL A 67 -12.05 -8.20 3.00
CA VAL A 67 -13.50 -8.48 2.91
C VAL A 67 -13.81 -9.54 1.85
N LEU A 68 -13.16 -9.47 0.67
CA LEU A 68 -13.35 -10.44 -0.41
C LEU A 68 -12.94 -11.85 0.03
N TYR A 69 -11.80 -11.97 0.73
CA TYR A 69 -11.35 -13.24 1.27
C TYR A 69 -12.38 -13.86 2.23
N GLU A 70 -12.91 -13.07 3.17
CA GLU A 70 -13.91 -13.58 4.12
C GLU A 70 -15.20 -13.99 3.41
N LYS A 71 -15.66 -13.20 2.44
CA LYS A 71 -16.85 -13.52 1.64
C LYS A 71 -16.68 -14.84 0.88
N MET A 72 -15.51 -15.08 0.29
CA MET A 72 -15.19 -16.34 -0.37
C MET A 72 -15.11 -17.51 0.61
N ARG A 73 -14.45 -17.31 1.78
CA ARG A 73 -14.33 -18.32 2.83
C ARG A 73 -15.68 -18.72 3.43
N ARG A 74 -16.65 -17.81 3.52
CA ARG A 74 -18.01 -18.12 4.00
C ARG A 74 -18.83 -18.87 2.95
N ARG A 75 -18.64 -18.57 1.66
CA ARG A 75 -19.41 -19.16 0.55
C ARG A 75 -18.91 -20.54 0.11
N ARG A 76 -17.65 -20.87 0.36
CA ARG A 76 -17.09 -22.20 0.11
C ARG A 76 -16.48 -22.70 1.40
N LYS A 77 -16.72 -23.97 1.79
CA LYS A 77 -15.83 -24.73 2.70
C LYS A 77 -14.49 -25.01 1.98
N ALA A 78 -13.92 -23.99 1.34
CA ALA A 78 -12.72 -24.11 0.54
C ALA A 78 -11.57 -24.43 1.50
N LYS A 79 -11.18 -25.71 1.52
CA LYS A 79 -9.81 -26.08 1.82
C LYS A 79 -8.93 -25.16 0.97
N PRO A 80 -8.02 -24.37 1.56
CA PRO A 80 -7.13 -23.54 0.77
C PRO A 80 -6.29 -24.49 -0.09
N GLU A 81 -6.47 -24.45 -1.41
CA GLU A 81 -5.52 -25.11 -2.31
C GLU A 81 -4.16 -24.44 -2.13
N SER A 82 -3.29 -25.12 -1.41
CA SER A 82 -1.90 -24.77 -1.21
C SER A 82 -1.09 -24.97 -2.49
N ARG A 83 -1.32 -24.20 -3.56
CA ARG A 83 -0.58 -24.38 -4.82
C ARG A 83 -0.24 -23.10 -5.59
N ARG A 84 0.22 -22.05 -4.90
CA ARG A 84 1.12 -21.04 -5.52
C ARG A 84 2.24 -20.68 -4.55
N SER A 85 3.30 -21.49 -4.58
CA SER A 85 4.53 -21.25 -3.81
C SER A 85 5.44 -20.27 -4.55
N GLY A 86 5.07 -18.99 -4.54
CA GLY A 86 6.00 -17.91 -4.90
C GLY A 86 6.91 -17.57 -3.72
N LYS A 87 8.17 -17.19 -3.98
CA LYS A 87 9.14 -16.79 -2.94
C LYS A 87 8.57 -15.77 -1.94
N LYS A 88 7.82 -14.77 -2.42
CA LYS A 88 7.14 -13.76 -1.59
C LYS A 88 6.10 -14.37 -0.63
N MET A 89 5.37 -15.39 -1.07
CA MET A 89 4.35 -16.08 -0.27
C MET A 89 4.98 -16.92 0.84
N GLU A 90 6.11 -17.57 0.56
CA GLU A 90 6.87 -18.33 1.56
C GLU A 90 7.47 -17.40 2.62
N LEU A 91 8.04 -16.26 2.21
CA LEU A 91 8.56 -15.24 3.12
C LEU A 91 7.47 -14.68 4.03
N ALA A 92 6.29 -14.36 3.47
CA ALA A 92 5.15 -13.91 4.25
C ALA A 92 4.69 -14.96 5.27
N ARG A 93 4.69 -16.25 4.92
CA ARG A 93 4.40 -17.34 5.86
C ARG A 93 5.45 -17.45 6.97
N LYS A 94 6.74 -17.39 6.64
CA LYS A 94 7.83 -17.42 7.63
C LYS A 94 7.71 -16.25 8.61
N LEU A 95 7.45 -15.05 8.09
CA LEU A 95 7.29 -13.86 8.89
C LEU A 95 6.04 -13.93 9.78
N PHE A 96 4.92 -14.43 9.25
CA PHE A 96 3.69 -14.67 10.01
C PHE A 96 3.92 -15.68 11.14
N ASN A 97 4.61 -16.80 10.86
CA ASN A 97 4.88 -17.82 11.87
C ASN A 97 5.77 -17.29 13.00
N LYS A 98 6.66 -16.34 12.72
CA LYS A 98 7.58 -15.78 13.70
C LYS A 98 7.00 -14.60 14.49
N TYR A 99 6.26 -13.71 13.84
CA TYR A 99 5.84 -12.42 14.40
C TYR A 99 4.33 -12.14 14.28
N GLY A 100 3.56 -13.06 13.72
CA GLY A 100 2.13 -12.92 13.50
C GLY A 100 1.77 -11.80 12.52
N VAL A 101 0.53 -11.35 12.61
CA VAL A 101 0.00 -10.22 11.82
C VAL A 101 0.80 -8.92 11.99
N PRO A 102 1.20 -8.50 13.21
CA PRO A 102 1.95 -7.26 13.40
C PRO A 102 3.25 -7.24 12.58
N GLY A 103 4.05 -8.29 12.67
CA GLY A 103 5.31 -8.36 11.92
C GLY A 103 5.08 -8.36 10.41
N VAL A 104 4.05 -9.07 9.95
CA VAL A 104 3.67 -9.08 8.53
C VAL A 104 3.20 -7.72 8.04
N ALA A 105 2.43 -6.97 8.83
CA ALA A 105 1.97 -5.64 8.43
C ALA A 105 3.10 -4.60 8.44
N LEU A 106 4.04 -4.71 9.38
CA LEU A 106 5.13 -3.73 9.54
C LEU A 106 6.34 -4.03 8.65
N VAL A 107 6.68 -5.28 8.38
CA VAL A 107 7.85 -5.65 7.57
C VAL A 107 7.44 -6.08 6.15
N GLY A 108 6.23 -6.59 6.00
CA GLY A 108 5.69 -7.06 4.73
C GLY A 108 5.77 -6.07 3.56
N PRO A 109 5.43 -4.78 3.70
CA PRO A 109 5.59 -3.79 2.63
C PRO A 109 6.95 -3.83 1.92
N LEU A 110 8.05 -3.96 2.66
CA LEU A 110 9.40 -3.98 2.08
C LEU A 110 9.72 -5.23 1.27
N VAL A 111 9.10 -6.36 1.61
CA VAL A 111 9.49 -7.68 1.08
C VAL A 111 8.48 -8.20 0.07
N PHE A 112 7.19 -8.03 0.36
CA PHE A 112 6.11 -8.67 -0.37
C PHE A 112 4.82 -7.84 -0.48
N GLY A 113 4.75 -6.63 0.09
CA GLY A 113 3.58 -5.76 0.05
C GLY A 113 2.52 -6.07 1.12
N HIS A 114 1.67 -5.10 1.45
CA HIS A 114 0.60 -5.27 2.45
C HIS A 114 -0.45 -6.29 1.98
N HIS A 115 -0.71 -6.35 0.67
CA HIS A 115 -1.71 -7.24 0.07
C HIS A 115 -1.40 -8.73 0.30
N ILE A 116 -0.16 -9.15 0.07
CA ILE A 116 0.29 -10.54 0.32
C ILE A 116 0.24 -10.83 1.82
N GLY A 117 0.66 -9.86 2.65
CA GLY A 117 0.63 -10.00 4.10
C GLY A 117 -0.77 -10.17 4.68
N ALA A 118 -1.74 -9.38 4.19
CA ALA A 118 -3.14 -9.47 4.58
C ALA A 118 -3.72 -10.83 4.19
N PHE A 119 -3.47 -11.26 2.95
CA PHE A 119 -3.91 -12.56 2.46
C PHE A 119 -3.34 -13.72 3.28
N ILE A 120 -2.03 -13.75 3.52
CA ILE A 120 -1.39 -14.80 4.32
C ILE A 120 -1.92 -14.81 5.75
N SER A 121 -2.08 -13.63 6.37
CA SER A 121 -2.59 -13.55 7.73
C SER A 121 -3.98 -14.18 7.85
N LEU A 122 -4.86 -13.93 6.88
CA LEU A 122 -6.23 -14.47 6.85
C LEU A 122 -6.27 -15.96 6.52
N VAL A 123 -5.42 -16.44 5.60
CA VAL A 123 -5.28 -17.87 5.27
C VAL A 123 -4.71 -18.66 6.44
N SER A 124 -3.79 -18.06 7.19
CA SER A 124 -3.22 -18.65 8.40
C SER A 124 -4.14 -18.56 9.62
N GLY A 125 -5.38 -18.08 9.45
CA GLY A 125 -6.44 -18.14 10.46
C GLY A 125 -6.59 -16.90 11.33
N ALA A 126 -5.84 -15.82 11.09
CA ALA A 126 -6.02 -14.58 11.84
C ALA A 126 -7.41 -13.97 11.60
N THR A 127 -7.95 -13.33 12.63
CA THR A 127 -9.27 -12.69 12.54
C THR A 127 -9.21 -11.44 11.67
N LYS A 128 -10.27 -11.18 10.89
CA LYS A 128 -10.34 -10.02 9.99
C LYS A 128 -10.09 -8.68 10.68
N ARG A 129 -10.60 -8.52 11.90
CA ARG A 129 -10.49 -7.27 12.68
C ARG A 129 -9.04 -7.03 13.05
N TYR A 130 -8.35 -8.09 13.46
CA TYR A 130 -6.93 -8.02 13.81
C TYR A 130 -6.06 -7.75 12.59
N VAL A 131 -6.33 -8.41 11.45
CA VAL A 131 -5.65 -8.12 10.18
C VAL A 131 -5.89 -6.69 9.71
N ALA A 132 -7.13 -6.23 9.72
CA ALA A 132 -7.49 -4.87 9.31
C ALA A 132 -6.79 -3.82 10.16
N LEU A 133 -6.77 -3.98 11.49
CA LEU A 133 -6.12 -3.05 12.41
C LEU A 133 -4.62 -2.93 12.10
N TRP A 134 -3.91 -4.06 12.06
CA TRP A 134 -2.46 -4.03 11.84
C TRP A 134 -2.07 -3.58 10.44
N MET A 135 -2.84 -3.95 9.42
CA MET A 135 -2.62 -3.44 8.06
C MET A 135 -2.84 -1.93 8.01
N THR A 136 -3.83 -1.40 8.72
CA THR A 136 -4.05 0.06 8.82
C THR A 136 -2.82 0.74 9.45
N ILE A 137 -2.32 0.21 10.56
CA ILE A 137 -1.12 0.73 11.23
C ILE A 137 0.09 0.68 10.29
N GLY A 138 0.34 -0.46 9.62
CA GLY A 138 1.46 -0.63 8.70
C GLY A 138 1.39 0.31 7.50
N ILE A 139 0.21 0.43 6.87
CA ILE A 139 0.00 1.33 5.73
C ILE A 139 0.27 2.77 6.12
N LEU A 140 -0.28 3.23 7.25
CA LEU A 140 -0.08 4.60 7.71
C LEU A 140 1.38 4.84 8.08
N ALA A 141 2.00 3.93 8.85
CA ALA A 141 3.39 4.06 9.24
C ALA A 141 4.31 4.19 8.02
N TRP A 142 4.20 3.29 7.05
CA TRP A 142 5.05 3.32 5.86
C TRP A 142 4.75 4.49 4.93
N THR A 143 3.47 4.79 4.68
CA THR A 143 3.11 5.86 3.74
C THR A 143 3.50 7.23 4.30
N VAL A 144 3.33 7.45 5.61
CA VAL A 144 3.75 8.68 6.27
C VAL A 144 5.27 8.79 6.32
N VAL A 145 5.98 7.76 6.80
CA VAL A 145 7.45 7.79 6.93
C VAL A 145 8.10 8.04 5.57
N ILE A 146 7.73 7.26 4.56
CA ILE A 146 8.32 7.39 3.22
C ILE A 146 7.87 8.68 2.53
N GLY A 147 6.62 9.10 2.71
CA GLY A 147 6.14 10.38 2.17
C GLY A 147 6.88 11.58 2.75
N ILE A 148 7.12 11.60 4.06
CA ILE A 148 7.93 12.63 4.71
C ILE A 148 9.37 12.60 4.17
N LEU A 149 9.97 11.41 4.08
CA LEU A 149 11.31 11.27 3.52
C LEU A 149 11.40 11.78 2.08
N ALA A 150 10.39 11.52 1.25
CA ALA A 150 10.31 12.04 -0.11
C ALA A 150 10.22 13.57 -0.12
N SER A 151 9.38 14.16 0.74
CA SER A 151 9.25 15.62 0.86
C SER A 151 10.57 16.28 1.26
N VAL A 152 11.20 15.76 2.32
CA VAL A 152 12.50 16.26 2.79
C VAL A 152 13.58 16.10 1.71
N GLY A 153 13.57 14.97 0.99
CA GLY A 153 14.49 14.73 -0.11
C GLY A 153 14.36 15.74 -1.24
N VAL A 154 13.13 16.08 -1.65
CA VAL A 154 12.85 17.10 -2.67
C VAL A 154 13.28 18.48 -2.19
N ASP A 155 12.94 18.84 -0.95
CA ASP A 155 13.30 20.15 -0.37
C ASP A 155 14.82 20.32 -0.26
N LEU A 156 15.55 19.26 0.12
CA LEU A 156 17.01 19.27 0.17
C LEU A 156 17.61 19.38 -1.22
N ALA A 157 17.15 18.59 -2.18
CA ALA A 157 17.66 18.63 -3.55
C ALA A 157 17.47 20.02 -4.19
N GLY A 158 16.31 20.65 -3.97
CA GLY A 158 16.04 22.00 -4.45
C GLY A 158 16.88 23.12 -3.81
N ARG A 159 17.58 22.85 -2.70
CA ARG A 159 18.52 23.81 -2.09
C ARG A 159 19.92 23.77 -2.70
N PHE A 160 20.28 22.69 -3.40
CA PHE A 160 21.60 22.48 -3.99
C PHE A 160 21.64 22.68 -5.51
N LEU A 161 20.48 22.92 -6.13
CA LEU A 161 20.31 23.24 -7.56
C LEU A 161 19.93 24.71 -7.71
#